data_AF-A0A4V2Y915-F1
#
_entry.id   AF-A0A4V2Y915-F1
#
_cell.length_a   1.000
_cell.length_b   1.000
_cell.length_c   1.000
_cell.angle_alpha   90.00
_cell.angle_beta   90.00
_cell.angle_gamma   90.00
#
_symmetry.space_group_name_H-M   'P 1'
#
loop_
_entity.id
_entity.type
_entity.pdbx_description
1 polymer ?
#
loop_
_entity_poly.entity_id
_entity_poly.type
_entity_poly.pdbx_seq_one_letter_code
_entity_poly.pdbx_strand_id
1 'polypeptide(L)'
;MKRLLEGTPLRAGAVTVALAGGLLAAPSAGAAAATGGQAVVSVSQAAASTAAARPRNGKIIYDRYTGGGGRLKIRNGTSKDGVVTLVKGRTKAVSIYVRARSSASINDVRSGTYRVYFTTGYRFDTKKRKFTKNPSYQRFDQRLRFTSTSGWSLTLNPVRGGNARTRSVNPKDFPA
;
A
#
# COMPACT_ATOMS: atom_id res chain seq x y z
N MET A 1 -28.76 73.41 -4.05
CA MET A 1 -27.77 74.43 -4.48
C MET A 1 -26.44 74.09 -3.79
N LYS A 2 -25.28 74.16 -4.47
CA LYS A 2 -24.16 75.11 -4.23
C LYS A 2 -23.89 75.37 -2.72
N ARG A 3 -22.68 75.24 -2.16
CA ARG A 3 -21.33 75.12 -2.76
C ARG A 3 -20.31 74.62 -1.71
N LEU A 4 -19.24 73.99 -2.21
CA LEU A 4 -17.82 74.12 -1.80
C LEU A 4 -17.46 75.14 -0.72
N LEU A 5 -16.57 74.74 0.21
CA LEU A 5 -15.39 75.50 0.67
C LEU A 5 -14.34 74.55 1.29
N GLU A 6 -13.09 74.69 0.85
CA GLU A 6 -11.92 73.96 1.36
C GLU A 6 -11.30 74.66 2.59
N GLY A 7 -10.46 73.94 3.34
CA GLY A 7 -9.69 74.51 4.45
C GLY A 7 -8.55 73.59 4.93
N THR A 8 -7.35 73.77 4.35
CA THR A 8 -6.11 73.07 4.73
C THR A 8 -5.36 73.90 5.80
N PRO A 9 -4.72 73.26 6.80
CA PRO A 9 -3.29 73.54 6.98
C PRO A 9 -2.42 72.36 7.46
N LEU A 10 -1.28 72.21 6.77
CA LEU A 10 0.08 72.01 7.31
C LEU A 10 0.43 70.88 8.31
N ARG A 11 1.32 70.01 7.81
CA ARG A 11 2.62 69.59 8.39
C ARG A 11 2.70 68.64 9.62
N ALA A 12 3.34 67.50 9.32
CA ALA A 12 4.58 66.99 9.96
C ALA A 12 4.52 66.27 11.32
N GLY A 13 5.19 65.11 11.34
CA GLY A 13 6.06 64.73 12.46
C GLY A 13 5.47 63.79 13.51
N ALA A 14 5.48 62.49 13.23
CA ALA A 14 5.48 61.47 14.28
C ALA A 14 6.65 60.51 14.02
N VAL A 15 7.72 60.67 14.81
CA VAL A 15 8.87 59.75 14.86
C VAL A 15 8.87 59.09 16.22
N THR A 16 8.86 57.76 16.24
CA THR A 16 9.31 56.94 17.38
C THR A 16 10.14 55.77 16.85
N VAL A 17 11.22 55.45 17.57
CA VAL A 17 12.34 54.59 17.15
C VAL A 17 12.57 53.49 18.18
N ALA A 18 13.38 52.47 17.81
CA ALA A 18 14.04 51.43 18.63
C ALA A 18 13.17 50.20 18.94
N LEU A 19 13.62 48.93 18.85
CA LEU A 19 14.84 48.24 18.37
C LEU A 19 14.38 46.89 17.72
N ALA A 20 15.13 46.07 16.98
CA ALA A 20 16.37 46.09 16.17
C ALA A 20 16.29 44.80 15.30
N GLY A 21 16.93 44.59 14.16
CA GLY A 21 18.07 45.24 13.50
C GLY A 21 18.74 44.12 12.70
N GLY A 22 18.56 44.12 11.38
CA GLY A 22 18.98 43.00 10.53
C GLY A 22 20.09 43.36 9.54
N LEU A 23 20.67 42.30 8.95
CA LEU A 23 21.36 42.25 7.66
C LEU A 23 22.68 43.06 7.50
N LEU A 24 23.71 42.38 6.94
CA LEU A 24 24.74 42.84 5.97
C LEU A 24 25.64 41.59 5.71
N ALA A 25 25.83 41.12 4.48
CA ALA A 25 26.92 41.47 3.52
C ALA A 25 28.34 41.14 4.06
N ALA A 26 29.32 40.57 3.34
CA ALA A 26 29.47 40.21 1.91
C ALA A 26 30.56 39.08 1.78
N PRO A 27 31.00 38.64 0.57
CA PRO A 27 31.94 37.51 0.41
C PRO A 27 33.42 37.93 0.26
N SER A 28 34.35 37.01 0.52
CA SER A 28 35.70 37.02 -0.07
C SER A 28 36.32 35.62 -0.08
N ALA A 29 37.24 35.37 -1.02
CA ALA A 29 37.77 34.04 -1.34
C ALA A 29 39.13 33.75 -0.67
N GLY A 30 39.45 32.47 -0.51
CA GLY A 30 40.78 32.00 -0.09
C GLY A 30 40.85 30.48 -0.07
N ALA A 31 41.54 29.87 -1.05
CA ALA A 31 41.70 28.42 -1.13
C ALA A 31 43.04 27.98 -0.53
N ALA A 32 43.01 26.96 0.34
CA ALA A 32 44.13 26.06 0.60
C ALA A 32 43.64 24.75 1.27
N ALA A 33 44.09 23.60 0.76
CA ALA A 33 43.97 22.30 1.44
C ALA A 33 45.13 22.16 2.47
N ALA A 34 45.26 21.15 3.34
CA ALA A 34 44.56 19.86 3.56
C ALA A 34 44.59 19.57 5.10
N THR A 35 44.31 18.41 5.71
CA THR A 35 44.19 17.00 5.31
C THR A 35 43.27 16.24 6.30
N GLY A 36 42.60 15.18 5.85
CA GLY A 36 42.29 14.01 6.72
C GLY A 36 41.21 14.20 7.80
N GLY A 37 39.95 14.30 7.41
CA GLY A 37 38.81 14.36 8.34
C GLY A 37 37.67 13.38 8.02
N GLN A 38 37.59 12.29 8.79
CA GLN A 38 36.36 11.53 9.11
C GLN A 38 35.49 10.99 7.95
N ALA A 39 35.90 9.86 7.37
CA ALA A 39 35.07 9.05 6.47
C ALA A 39 34.12 8.07 7.19
N VAL A 40 33.27 8.53 8.11
CA VAL A 40 32.23 7.69 8.77
C VAL A 40 30.97 8.47 9.21
N VAL A 41 30.17 9.02 8.29
CA VAL A 41 28.73 9.27 8.58
C VAL A 41 27.83 9.21 7.34
N SER A 42 26.77 8.40 7.46
CA SER A 42 25.45 8.63 6.84
C SER A 42 25.22 8.44 5.34
N VAL A 43 25.95 7.54 4.66
CA VAL A 43 25.41 6.86 3.45
C VAL A 43 24.43 5.74 3.85
N SER A 44 23.35 6.09 4.56
CA SER A 44 22.35 5.09 5.03
C SER A 44 20.88 5.53 5.03
N GLN A 45 20.55 6.77 4.62
CA GLN A 45 19.13 7.22 4.56
C GLN A 45 18.64 7.62 3.16
N ALA A 46 19.43 7.40 2.10
CA ALA A 46 18.91 7.40 0.71
C ALA A 46 18.25 6.06 0.31
N ALA A 47 18.55 4.97 1.04
CA ALA A 47 17.93 3.65 0.84
C ALA A 47 16.60 3.47 1.61
N ALA A 48 16.04 4.57 2.13
CA ALA A 48 14.66 4.70 2.61
C ALA A 48 13.69 4.52 1.42
N SER A 49 13.67 3.30 0.92
CA SER A 49 13.04 2.90 -0.33
C SER A 49 11.55 3.18 -0.25
N THR A 50 11.01 3.81 -1.29
CA THR A 50 9.59 4.11 -1.51
C THR A 50 8.75 2.86 -1.25
N ALA A 51 8.36 2.68 0.00
CA ALA A 51 7.63 1.51 0.46
C ALA A 51 6.19 1.72 -0.02
N ALA A 52 5.88 1.15 -1.20
CA ALA A 52 4.55 1.21 -1.79
C ALA A 52 3.50 0.97 -0.70
N ALA A 53 2.64 1.98 -0.49
CA ALA A 53 1.80 2.05 0.69
C ALA A 53 1.00 0.75 0.87
N ARG A 54 1.18 0.09 2.02
CA ARG A 54 0.63 -1.24 2.29
C ARG A 54 -0.89 -1.22 2.05
N PRO A 55 -1.44 -2.02 1.10
CA PRO A 55 -2.83 -1.89 0.71
C PRO A 55 -3.80 -2.04 1.89
N ARG A 56 -4.99 -1.44 1.78
CA ARG A 56 -6.08 -1.69 2.74
C ARG A 56 -6.43 -3.18 2.74
N ASN A 57 -6.75 -3.71 3.92
CA ASN A 57 -7.21 -5.09 4.04
C ASN A 57 -8.49 -5.29 3.21
N GLY A 58 -8.58 -6.41 2.48
CA GLY A 58 -9.68 -6.68 1.56
C GLY A 58 -9.65 -5.89 0.25
N LYS A 59 -8.54 -5.22 -0.10
CA LYS A 59 -8.42 -4.58 -1.42
C LYS A 59 -8.49 -5.65 -2.52
N ILE A 60 -9.52 -5.56 -3.35
CA ILE A 60 -9.58 -6.28 -4.63
C ILE A 60 -8.45 -5.76 -5.53
N ILE A 61 -7.63 -6.68 -6.00
CA ILE A 61 -6.46 -6.47 -6.87
C ILE A 61 -6.83 -6.71 -8.35
N TYR A 62 -7.74 -7.67 -8.56
CA TYR A 62 -8.31 -8.00 -9.86
C TYR A 62 -9.73 -8.53 -9.63
N ASP A 63 -10.65 -8.15 -10.50
CA ASP A 63 -11.94 -8.81 -10.63
C ASP A 63 -12.29 -8.95 -12.13
N ARG A 64 -13.05 -9.98 -12.46
CA ARG A 64 -13.61 -10.26 -13.79
C ARG A 64 -15.14 -10.38 -13.76
N TYR A 65 -15.74 -10.60 -12.59
CA TYR A 65 -17.14 -11.00 -12.48
C TYR A 65 -17.87 -10.15 -11.44
N THR A 66 -18.57 -9.12 -11.92
CA THR A 66 -19.57 -8.39 -11.14
C THR A 66 -20.87 -9.19 -11.01
N GLY A 67 -21.67 -8.89 -9.98
CA GLY A 67 -23.04 -9.43 -9.85
C GLY A 67 -23.12 -10.89 -9.39
N GLY A 68 -22.14 -11.39 -8.64
CA GLY A 68 -22.31 -12.63 -7.89
C GLY A 68 -23.08 -12.38 -6.59
N GLY A 69 -24.09 -13.18 -6.25
CA GLY A 69 -24.80 -13.03 -4.98
C GLY A 69 -24.07 -13.62 -3.76
N GLY A 70 -22.78 -13.95 -3.89
CA GLY A 70 -22.11 -14.93 -3.05
C GLY A 70 -20.97 -14.37 -2.22
N ARG A 71 -21.10 -14.47 -0.89
CA ARG A 71 -20.10 -13.98 0.06
C ARG A 71 -19.06 -15.04 0.44
N LEU A 72 -17.79 -14.80 0.09
CA LEU A 72 -16.64 -15.61 0.48
C LEU A 72 -15.80 -14.85 1.53
N LYS A 73 -15.68 -15.40 2.75
CA LYS A 73 -14.81 -14.87 3.81
C LYS A 73 -13.44 -15.54 3.77
N ILE A 74 -12.37 -14.75 3.83
CA ILE A 74 -11.00 -15.22 3.75
C ILE A 74 -10.26 -14.78 5.01
N ARG A 75 -9.65 -15.72 5.72
CA ARG A 75 -8.88 -15.47 6.95
C ARG A 75 -7.39 -15.75 6.70
N ASN A 76 -6.56 -14.73 6.83
CA ASN A 76 -5.11 -14.89 6.82
C ASN A 76 -4.61 -14.99 8.27
N GLY A 77 -4.49 -16.22 8.77
CA GLY A 77 -3.93 -16.49 10.09
C GLY A 77 -2.40 -16.59 10.13
N THR A 78 -1.69 -16.13 9.08
CA THR A 78 -0.22 -16.11 9.05
C THR A 78 0.34 -14.75 9.53
N SER A 79 1.64 -14.71 9.84
CA SER A 79 2.38 -13.48 10.16
C SER A 79 2.75 -12.63 8.93
N LYS A 80 2.42 -13.09 7.72
CA LYS A 80 2.72 -12.43 6.45
C LYS A 80 1.44 -11.87 5.82
N ASP A 81 1.57 -10.85 4.99
CA ASP A 81 0.46 -10.43 4.15
C ASP A 81 0.22 -11.47 3.05
N GLY A 82 -1.02 -11.57 2.56
CA GLY A 82 -1.40 -12.54 1.54
C GLY A 82 -2.20 -11.93 0.39
N VAL A 83 -2.09 -12.50 -0.80
CA VAL A 83 -3.03 -12.30 -1.91
C VAL A 83 -3.62 -13.66 -2.27
N VAL A 84 -4.94 -13.73 -2.35
CA VAL A 84 -5.68 -14.93 -2.74
C VAL A 84 -6.26 -14.71 -4.12
N THR A 85 -6.01 -15.65 -5.03
CA THR A 85 -6.48 -15.64 -6.41
C THR A 85 -7.36 -16.86 -6.67
N LEU A 86 -8.61 -16.61 -7.04
CA LEU A 86 -9.55 -17.64 -7.47
C LEU A 86 -9.50 -17.78 -8.99
N VAL A 87 -9.42 -19.03 -9.47
CA VAL A 87 -9.38 -19.36 -10.90
C VAL A 87 -10.54 -20.32 -11.23
N LYS A 88 -11.42 -19.93 -12.16
CA LYS A 88 -12.54 -20.76 -12.64
C LYS A 88 -12.14 -21.38 -13.99
N GLY A 89 -12.02 -22.71 -14.03
CA GLY A 89 -11.47 -23.40 -15.21
C GLY A 89 -10.02 -22.99 -15.47
N ARG A 90 -9.78 -22.29 -16.60
CA ARG A 90 -8.49 -21.71 -17.00
C ARG A 90 -8.39 -20.19 -16.74
N THR A 91 -9.48 -19.57 -16.25
CA THR A 91 -9.63 -18.10 -16.23
C THR A 91 -9.53 -17.55 -14.81
N LYS A 92 -8.70 -16.52 -14.61
CA LYS A 92 -8.68 -15.76 -13.35
C LYS A 92 -10.05 -15.11 -13.11
N ALA A 93 -10.63 -15.37 -11.94
CA ALA A 93 -11.91 -14.82 -11.53
C ALA A 93 -11.74 -13.55 -10.71
N VAL A 94 -11.13 -13.66 -9.52
CA VAL A 94 -10.94 -12.55 -8.58
C VAL A 94 -9.64 -12.73 -7.81
N SER A 95 -8.98 -11.62 -7.46
CA SER A 95 -7.80 -11.58 -6.61
C SER A 95 -7.98 -10.53 -5.52
N ILE A 96 -7.77 -10.91 -4.25
CA ILE A 96 -7.94 -10.03 -3.08
C ILE A 96 -6.71 -10.07 -2.18
N TYR A 97 -6.32 -8.90 -1.68
CA TYR A 97 -5.26 -8.74 -0.70
C TYR A 97 -5.81 -8.79 0.73
N VAL A 98 -5.20 -9.62 1.57
CA VAL A 98 -5.60 -9.86 2.97
C VAL A 98 -4.38 -9.69 3.88
N ARG A 99 -4.46 -8.75 4.82
CA ARG A 99 -3.34 -8.44 5.72
C ARG A 99 -3.01 -9.61 6.65
N ALA A 100 -1.78 -9.67 7.13
CA ALA A 100 -1.37 -10.60 8.20
C ALA A 100 -2.36 -10.57 9.38
N ARG A 101 -2.64 -11.74 9.97
CA ARG A 101 -3.57 -11.95 11.09
C ARG A 101 -4.98 -11.33 10.90
N SER A 102 -5.37 -11.03 9.66
CA SER A 102 -6.61 -10.31 9.32
C SER A 102 -7.59 -11.17 8.54
N SER A 103 -8.84 -10.72 8.43
CA SER A 103 -9.87 -11.36 7.61
C SER A 103 -10.47 -10.36 6.63
N ALA A 104 -10.82 -10.80 5.42
CA ALA A 104 -11.47 -10.00 4.38
C ALA A 104 -12.64 -10.79 3.77
N SER A 105 -13.56 -10.11 3.10
CA SER A 105 -14.68 -10.74 2.40
C SER A 105 -14.75 -10.25 0.95
N ILE A 106 -15.11 -11.15 0.04
CA ILE A 106 -15.57 -10.84 -1.32
C ILE A 106 -17.08 -11.08 -1.32
N ASN A 107 -17.89 -10.13 -1.80
CA ASN A 107 -19.36 -10.26 -1.82
C ASN A 107 -19.90 -10.72 -3.20
N ASP A 108 -19.10 -10.57 -4.26
CA ASP A 108 -19.51 -10.79 -5.65
C ASP A 108 -19.09 -12.17 -6.24
N VAL A 109 -18.98 -13.21 -5.42
CA VAL A 109 -18.52 -14.51 -5.92
C VAL A 109 -19.68 -15.27 -6.58
N ARG A 110 -19.59 -15.50 -7.89
CA ARG A 110 -20.52 -16.37 -8.63
C ARG A 110 -20.37 -17.84 -8.19
N SER A 111 -21.45 -18.62 -8.24
CA SER A 111 -21.40 -20.07 -8.04
C SER A 111 -20.47 -20.78 -9.05
N GLY A 112 -19.79 -21.84 -8.61
CA GLY A 112 -18.94 -22.68 -9.45
C GLY A 112 -17.74 -23.28 -8.73
N THR A 113 -16.95 -24.05 -9.49
CA THR A 113 -15.75 -24.75 -8.98
C THR A 113 -14.47 -23.95 -9.28
N TYR A 114 -13.76 -23.57 -8.22
CA TYR A 114 -12.57 -22.72 -8.27
C TYR A 114 -11.31 -23.49 -7.85
N ARG A 115 -10.19 -23.23 -8.53
CA ARG A 115 -8.84 -23.51 -8.00
C ARG A 115 -8.41 -22.27 -7.22
N VAL A 116 -8.00 -22.47 -5.97
CA VAL A 116 -7.62 -21.38 -5.07
C VAL A 116 -6.10 -21.36 -4.95
N TYR A 117 -5.51 -20.28 -5.44
CA TYR A 117 -4.09 -19.96 -5.32
C TYR A 117 -3.93 -18.88 -4.26
N PHE A 118 -2.84 -18.88 -3.54
CA PHE A 118 -2.47 -17.77 -2.67
C PHE A 118 -0.97 -17.57 -2.66
N THR A 119 -0.56 -16.32 -2.50
CA THR A 119 0.83 -15.95 -2.25
C THR A 119 0.91 -15.19 -0.94
N THR A 120 1.98 -15.41 -0.17
CA THR A 120 2.25 -14.66 1.07
C THR A 120 3.62 -14.02 1.00
N GLY A 121 3.81 -12.89 1.69
CA GLY A 121 5.10 -12.20 1.71
C GLY A 121 5.07 -10.86 2.44
N TYR A 122 6.12 -10.07 2.20
CA TYR A 122 6.26 -8.70 2.68
C TYR A 122 6.45 -7.73 1.51
N ARG A 123 6.19 -6.43 1.76
CA ARG A 123 6.36 -5.33 0.79
C ARG A 123 5.62 -5.62 -0.53
N PHE A 124 4.29 -5.59 -0.48
CA PHE A 124 3.46 -5.78 -1.67
C PHE A 124 3.53 -4.58 -2.61
N ASP A 125 3.98 -4.80 -3.84
CA ASP A 125 3.98 -3.81 -4.91
C ASP A 125 2.61 -3.86 -5.61
N THR A 126 1.81 -2.79 -5.47
CA THR A 126 0.46 -2.69 -6.05
C THR A 126 0.47 -2.57 -7.57
N LYS A 127 1.52 -2.00 -8.16
CA LYS A 127 1.67 -1.84 -9.61
C LYS A 127 2.03 -3.19 -10.24
N LYS A 128 2.99 -3.91 -9.64
CA LYS A 128 3.45 -5.24 -10.08
C LYS A 128 2.61 -6.40 -9.55
N ARG A 129 1.59 -6.12 -8.72
CA ARG A 129 0.66 -7.07 -8.09
C ARG A 129 1.34 -8.24 -7.35
N LYS A 130 2.55 -8.05 -6.82
CA LYS A 130 3.37 -9.12 -6.22
C LYS A 130 4.10 -8.67 -4.95
N PHE A 131 4.44 -9.64 -4.10
CA PHE A 131 5.32 -9.41 -2.95
C PHE A 131 6.77 -9.30 -3.41
N THR A 132 7.50 -8.32 -2.86
CA THR A 132 8.91 -8.05 -3.23
C THR A 132 9.92 -8.60 -2.22
N LYS A 133 9.48 -9.00 -1.01
CA LYS A 133 10.35 -9.61 0.01
C LYS A 133 9.76 -10.91 0.55
N ASN A 134 10.56 -11.99 0.48
CA ASN A 134 10.22 -13.36 0.90
C ASN A 134 8.84 -13.87 0.42
N PRO A 135 8.55 -13.83 -0.91
CA PRO A 135 7.32 -14.34 -1.47
C PRO A 135 7.27 -15.87 -1.41
N SER A 136 6.19 -16.42 -0.90
CA SER A 136 5.82 -17.83 -1.05
C SER A 136 4.59 -17.94 -1.93
N TYR A 137 4.53 -18.94 -2.81
CA TYR A 137 3.41 -19.18 -3.72
C TYR A 137 2.87 -20.58 -3.47
N GLN A 138 1.57 -20.67 -3.22
CA GLN A 138 0.89 -21.88 -2.77
C GLN A 138 -0.47 -22.02 -3.46
N ARG A 139 -0.99 -23.25 -3.51
CA ARG A 139 -2.30 -23.57 -4.05
C ARG A 139 -2.94 -24.69 -3.23
N PHE A 140 -4.24 -24.62 -3.05
CA PHE A 140 -5.00 -25.73 -2.47
C PHE A 140 -5.14 -26.87 -3.48
N ASP A 141 -4.91 -28.10 -3.03
CA ASP A 141 -5.05 -29.30 -3.86
C ASP A 141 -6.51 -29.51 -4.26
N GLN A 142 -7.41 -29.40 -3.28
CA GLN A 142 -8.83 -29.49 -3.48
C GLN A 142 -9.39 -28.25 -4.20
N ARG A 143 -10.42 -28.49 -5.03
CA ARG A 143 -11.14 -27.43 -5.73
C ARG A 143 -12.28 -26.94 -4.85
N LEU A 144 -12.39 -25.63 -4.65
CA LEU A 144 -13.46 -25.01 -3.89
C LEU A 144 -14.75 -25.00 -4.73
N ARG A 145 -15.75 -25.81 -4.36
CA ARG A 145 -17.11 -25.74 -4.94
C ARG A 145 -17.90 -24.66 -4.21
N PHE A 146 -17.90 -23.44 -4.75
CA PHE A 146 -18.62 -22.31 -4.17
C PHE A 146 -20.07 -22.28 -4.67
N THR A 147 -21.02 -22.02 -3.77
CA THR A 147 -22.45 -21.80 -4.06
C THR A 147 -22.90 -20.55 -3.31
N SER A 148 -23.63 -19.67 -4.00
CA SER A 148 -24.11 -18.38 -3.49
C SER A 148 -24.89 -18.47 -2.18
N THR A 149 -25.67 -19.54 -2.00
CA THR A 149 -26.52 -19.82 -0.83
C THR A 149 -25.73 -20.21 0.42
N SER A 150 -24.44 -20.56 0.27
CA SER A 150 -23.62 -21.10 1.36
C SER A 150 -22.60 -20.06 1.85
N GLY A 151 -22.60 -19.78 3.15
CA GLY A 151 -21.61 -18.88 3.77
C GLY A 151 -20.20 -19.49 3.82
N TRP A 152 -19.45 -19.43 2.72
CA TRP A 152 -18.11 -20.03 2.64
C TRP A 152 -17.05 -19.22 3.39
N SER A 153 -16.17 -19.94 4.10
CA SER A 153 -14.95 -19.39 4.68
C SER A 153 -13.72 -20.18 4.23
N LEU A 154 -12.65 -19.46 3.90
CA LEU A 154 -11.35 -19.97 3.51
C LEU A 154 -10.29 -19.47 4.51
N THR A 155 -9.35 -20.33 4.91
CA THR A 155 -8.24 -19.95 5.79
C THR A 155 -6.91 -20.23 5.10
N LEU A 156 -5.95 -19.30 5.19
CA LEU A 156 -4.64 -19.39 4.51
C LEU A 156 -3.53 -20.05 5.34
N ASN A 157 -3.81 -20.43 6.58
CA ASN A 157 -2.91 -21.28 7.37
C ASN A 157 -3.46 -22.71 7.42
N PRO A 158 -2.61 -23.73 7.62
CA PRO A 158 -3.08 -25.08 7.87
C PRO A 158 -3.87 -25.10 9.19
N VAL A 159 -5.16 -25.42 9.11
CA VAL A 159 -6.02 -25.61 10.27
C VAL A 159 -5.96 -27.08 10.67
N ARG A 160 -5.74 -27.39 11.96
CA ARG A 160 -5.76 -28.77 12.46
C ARG A 160 -7.17 -29.34 12.23
N GLY A 161 -7.28 -30.44 11.48
CA GLY A 161 -8.57 -31.00 11.02
C GLY A 161 -9.19 -30.33 9.79
N GLY A 162 -8.51 -29.38 9.14
CA GLY A 162 -9.00 -28.75 7.91
C GLY A 162 -8.73 -29.59 6.66
N ASN A 163 -9.71 -29.67 5.75
CA ASN A 163 -9.60 -30.39 4.46
C ASN A 163 -8.52 -29.82 3.49
N ALA A 164 -8.00 -28.63 3.80
CA ALA A 164 -7.31 -27.77 2.85
C ALA A 164 -5.80 -28.06 2.74
N ARG A 165 -5.43 -29.21 2.15
CA ARG A 165 -4.02 -29.50 1.78
C ARG A 165 -3.50 -28.48 0.76
N THR A 166 -2.28 -27.99 0.95
CA THR A 166 -1.64 -26.99 0.07
C THR A 166 -0.32 -27.48 -0.49
N ARG A 167 -0.05 -27.19 -1.76
CA ARG A 167 1.27 -27.39 -2.38
C ARG A 167 1.93 -26.06 -2.73
N SER A 168 3.25 -26.06 -2.74
CA SER A 168 4.04 -24.98 -3.34
C SER A 168 3.76 -24.89 -4.84
N VAL A 169 3.85 -23.69 -5.39
CA VAL A 169 3.64 -23.39 -6.81
C VAL A 169 4.88 -22.65 -7.31
N ASN A 170 5.41 -23.03 -8.47
CA ASN A 170 6.50 -22.27 -9.10
C ASN A 170 5.98 -20.85 -9.42
N PRO A 171 6.72 -19.77 -9.14
CA PRO A 171 6.31 -18.41 -9.47
C PRO A 171 5.85 -18.21 -10.94
N LYS A 172 6.38 -19.00 -11.88
CA LYS A 172 5.97 -19.00 -13.30
C LYS A 172 4.57 -19.56 -13.55
N ASP A 173 4.10 -20.49 -12.70
CA ASP A 173 2.78 -21.13 -12.79
C ASP A 173 1.70 -20.41 -11.95
N PHE A 174 2.08 -19.33 -11.26
CA PHE A 174 1.13 -18.57 -10.45
C PHE A 174 0.28 -17.65 -11.35
N PRO A 175 -1.06 -17.65 -11.20
CA PRO A 175 -1.93 -16.77 -11.99
C PRO A 175 -1.73 -15.30 -11.57
N ALA A 176 -0.94 -14.57 -12.36
CA ALA A 176 -0.66 -13.14 -12.22
C ALA A 176 -1.86 -12.24 -12.63
#